data_AF-A0A8K0KHR6-F1
#
_entry.id   AF-A0A8K0KHR6-F1
#
_cell.length_a   1.000
_cell.length_b   1.000
_cell.length_c   1.000
_cell.angle_alpha   90.00
_cell.angle_beta   90.00
_cell.angle_gamma   90.00
#
_symmetry.space_group_name_H-M   'P 1'
#
loop_
_entity.id
_entity.type
_entity.pdbx_description
1 polymer ?
#
loop_
_entity_poly.entity_id
_entity_poly.type
_entity_poly.pdbx_seq_one_letter_code
_entity_poly.pdbx_strand_id
1 'polypeptide(L)' 'MMLYRIYDEYSLKVIPAMGLLVAGEWSPYQYLVESIRKFPHQDKFKEMIESAGFQEVTYESMTCGVVAIHSGFKL' A
#
# COMPACT_ATOMS: atom_id res chain seq x y z
N MET A 1 -14.06 6.66 -9.32
CA MET A 1 -14.31 5.43 -10.14
C MET A 1 -13.38 5.32 -11.36
N MET A 2 -13.13 6.39 -12.13
CA MET A 2 -12.38 6.30 -13.41
C MET A 2 -10.85 6.47 -13.27
N LEU A 3 -10.39 7.28 -12.30
CA LEU A 3 -8.96 7.50 -12.00
C LEU A 3 -8.23 6.22 -11.56
N TYR A 4 -8.90 5.34 -10.81
CA TYR A 4 -8.31 4.07 -10.34
C TYR A 4 -7.92 3.16 -11.51
N ARG A 5 -8.78 3.02 -12.53
CA ARG A 5 -8.51 2.16 -13.69
C ARG A 5 -7.35 2.66 -14.54
N ILE A 6 -7.27 3.97 -14.75
CA ILE A 6 -6.18 4.59 -15.52
C ILE A 6 -4.87 4.47 -14.75
N TYR A 7 -4.89 4.67 -13.42
CA TYR A 7 -3.73 4.45 -12.56
C TYR A 7 -3.29 2.98 -12.56
N ASP A 8 -4.23 2.04 -12.57
CA ASP A 8 -3.92 0.60 -12.55
C ASP A 8 -3.31 0.15 -13.89
N GLU A 9 -3.86 0.58 -15.03
CA GLU A 9 -3.28 0.28 -16.35
C GLU A 9 -1.93 0.98 -16.59
N TYR A 10 -1.77 2.24 -16.16
CA TYR A 10 -0.50 2.95 -16.24
C TYR A 10 0.54 2.33 -15.31
N SER A 11 0.18 2.01 -14.06
CA SER A 11 1.08 1.35 -13.11
C SER A 11 1.48 -0.05 -13.58
N LEU A 12 0.56 -0.82 -14.16
CA LEU A 12 0.84 -2.17 -14.66
C LEU A 12 1.77 -2.20 -15.89
N LYS A 13 1.88 -1.10 -16.65
CA LYS A 13 2.75 -1.05 -17.85
C LYS A 13 4.01 -0.22 -17.64
N VAL A 14 3.95 0.86 -16.87
CA VAL A 14 5.05 1.83 -16.73
C VAL A 14 6.00 1.47 -15.59
N ILE A 15 5.48 0.99 -14.45
CA ILE A 15 6.34 0.59 -13.33
C ILE A 15 7.24 -0.61 -13.69
N PRO A 16 6.76 -1.66 -14.38
CA PRO A 16 7.61 -2.78 -14.78
C PRO A 16 8.67 -2.41 -15.81
N ALA A 17 8.34 -1.52 -16.76
CA ALA A 17 9.27 -1.07 -17.79
C ALA A 17 10.39 -0.18 -17.21
N MET A 18 10.07 0.69 -16.25
CA MET A 18 11.07 1.49 -15.53
C MET A 18 11.94 0.65 -14.59
N GLY A 19 11.36 -0.37 -13.93
CA GLY A 19 12.12 -1.33 -13.12
C GLY A 19 13.13 -2.15 -13.94
N LEU A 20 12.75 -2.52 -15.17
CA LEU A 20 13.64 -3.23 -16.12
C LEU A 20 14.82 -2.35 -16.58
N LEU A 21 14.60 -1.04 -16.74
CA LEU A 21 15.61 -0.10 -17.25
C LEU A 21 16.58 0.40 -16.16
N VAL A 22 16.13 0.48 -14.91
CA VAL A 22 16.90 1.09 -13.80
C VAL A 22 17.62 0.05 -12.93
N ALA A 23 17.02 -1.13 -12.70
CA ALA A 23 17.51 -2.07 -11.69
C ALA A 23 18.10 -3.38 -12.24
N GLY A 24 17.91 -3.70 -13.53
CA GLY A 24 18.39 -4.96 -14.13
C GLY A 24 17.73 -6.24 -13.59
N GLU A 25 17.00 -6.16 -12.48
CA GLU A 25 16.26 -7.26 -11.85
C GLU A 25 14.81 -6.89 -11.59
N TRP A 26 13.90 -7.66 -12.20
CA TRP A 26 12.45 -7.43 -12.20
C TRP A 26 11.75 -7.94 -10.93
N SER A 27 12.36 -8.92 -10.23
CA SER A 27 11.77 -9.63 -9.09
C SER A 27 11.43 -8.71 -7.89
N PRO A 28 12.30 -7.79 -7.43
CA PRO A 28 11.99 -6.93 -6.28
C PRO A 28 10.84 -5.94 -6.56
N TYR A 29 10.74 -5.44 -7.78
CA TYR A 29 9.67 -4.50 -8.18
C TYR A 29 8.32 -5.20 -8.34
N GLN A 30 8.30 -6.42 -8.87
CA GLN A 30 7.07 -7.22 -8.90
C GLN A 30 6.58 -7.49 -7.47
N TYR A 31 7.47 -7.88 -6.56
CA TYR A 31 7.11 -8.09 -5.15
C TYR A 31 6.53 -6.82 -4.50
N LEU A 32 7.10 -5.65 -4.80
CA LEU A 32 6.58 -4.37 -4.32
C LEU A 32 5.13 -4.13 -4.78
N VAL A 33 4.86 -4.28 -6.08
CA VAL A 33 3.49 -4.07 -6.62
C VAL A 33 2.50 -5.11 -6.06
N GLU A 34 2.91 -6.37 -5.98
CA GLU A 34 2.07 -7.43 -5.41
C GLU A 34 1.77 -7.21 -3.93
N SER A 35 2.77 -6.80 -3.14
CA SER A 35 2.61 -6.57 -1.71
C SER A 35 1.68 -5.39 -1.43
N ILE A 36 1.79 -4.29 -2.19
CA ILE A 36 0.88 -3.14 -2.08
C ILE A 36 -0.57 -3.57 -2.38
N ARG A 37 -0.79 -4.41 -3.39
CA ARG A 37 -2.14 -4.91 -3.74
C ARG A 37 -2.72 -5.88 -2.72
N LYS A 38 -1.88 -6.68 -2.08
CA LYS A 38 -2.27 -7.65 -1.04
C LYS A 38 -2.48 -6.98 0.32
N PHE A 39 -1.94 -5.77 0.51
CA PHE A 39 -2.03 -5.06 1.78
C PHE A 39 -3.49 -4.63 2.07
N PRO A 40 -3.99 -4.83 3.31
CA PRO A 40 -5.35 -4.44 3.67
C PRO A 40 -5.56 -2.93 3.62
N HIS A 41 -6.79 -2.50 3.32
CA HIS A 41 -7.20 -1.11 3.44
C HIS A 41 -7.04 -0.57 4.87
N GLN A 42 -6.91 0.75 4.99
CA GLN A 42 -6.56 1.45 6.24
C GLN A 42 -7.49 1.08 7.40
N ASP A 43 -8.80 1.01 7.17
CA ASP A 43 -9.80 0.62 8.19
C ASP A 43 -9.60 -0.83 8.64
N LYS A 44 -9.44 -1.75 7.67
CA LYS A 44 -9.22 -3.17 7.98
C LYS A 44 -7.90 -3.39 8.71
N PHE A 45 -6.85 -2.66 8.34
CA PHE A 45 -5.58 -2.74 9.03
C PHE A 45 -5.67 -2.18 10.45
N LYS A 46 -6.42 -1.10 10.66
CA LYS A 46 -6.74 -0.59 12.00
C LYS A 46 -7.43 -1.66 12.85
N GLU A 47 -8.47 -2.32 12.34
CA GLU A 47 -9.15 -3.43 13.05
C GLU A 47 -8.20 -4.57 13.40
N MET A 48 -7.24 -4.88 12.52
CA MET A 48 -6.21 -5.89 12.79
C MET A 48 -5.28 -5.46 13.93
N ILE A 49 -4.91 -4.18 14.01
CA ILE A 49 -4.10 -3.63 15.10
C ILE A 49 -4.88 -3.63 16.42
N GLU A 50 -6.17 -3.26 16.40
CA GLU A 50 -7.05 -3.33 17.57
C GLU A 50 -7.21 -4.77 18.06
N SER A 51 -7.41 -5.72 17.13
CA SER A 51 -7.50 -7.16 17.43
C SER A 51 -6.21 -7.73 18.02
N ALA A 52 -5.06 -7.11 17.74
CA ALA A 52 -3.77 -7.48 18.33
C ALA A 52 -3.59 -6.97 19.77
N GLY A 53 -4.58 -6.26 20.33
CA GLY A 53 -4.59 -5.77 21.71
C GLY A 53 -4.05 -4.34 21.89
N PHE A 54 -3.84 -3.60 20.79
CA PHE A 54 -3.59 -2.16 20.87
C PHE A 54 -4.91 -1.41 21.05
N GLN A 55 -4.87 -0.32 21.79
CA GLN A 55 -5.98 0.58 22.06
C GLN A 55 -5.74 1.96 21.43
N GLU A 56 -6.83 2.74 21.30
CA GLU A 56 -6.82 4.07 20.68
C GLU A 56 -6.16 4.08 19.29
N VAL A 57 -6.42 3.04 18.49
CA VAL A 57 -5.81 2.92 17.18
C VAL A 57 -6.43 3.95 16.23
N THR A 58 -5.59 4.80 15.68
CA THR A 58 -5.96 5.82 14.71
C THR A 58 -5.04 5.72 13.49
N TYR A 59 -5.49 6.26 12.37
CA TYR A 59 -4.64 6.37 11.20
C TYR A 59 -4.81 7.72 10.51
N GLU A 60 -3.74 8.20 9.92
CA GLU A 60 -3.73 9.41 9.09
C GLU A 60 -3.32 9.05 7.67
N SER A 61 -4.19 9.39 6.71
CA SER A 61 -3.91 9.18 5.29
C SER A 61 -3.08 10.32 4.72
N MET A 62 -1.96 9.99 4.10
CA MET A 62 -1.06 10.92 3.43
C MET A 62 -1.17 10.78 1.91
N THR A 63 -0.83 11.85 1.18
CA THR A 63 -0.78 11.85 -0.29
C THR A 63 -2.07 11.30 -0.91
N CYS A 64 -3.22 11.82 -0.46
CA CYS A 64 -4.55 11.39 -0.92
C CYS A 64 -4.85 9.89 -0.76
N GLY A 65 -4.26 9.23 0.25
CA GLY A 65 -4.55 7.82 0.58
C GLY A 65 -3.59 6.81 -0.05
N VAL A 66 -2.49 7.26 -0.68
CA VAL A 66 -1.42 6.37 -1.16
C VAL A 66 -0.67 5.74 0.00
N VAL A 67 -0.52 6.47 1.11
CA VAL A 67 0.14 5.99 2.33
C VAL A 67 -0.74 6.32 3.53
N ALA A 68 -0.68 5.50 4.57
CA ALA A 68 -1.29 5.82 5.86
C ALA A 68 -0.32 5.51 7.00
N ILE A 69 -0.32 6.35 8.02
CA ILE A 69 0.39 6.13 9.27
C ILE A 69 -0.62 5.64 10.30
N HIS A 70 -0.44 4.42 10.81
CA HIS A 70 -1.26 3.87 11.89
C HIS A 70 -0.53 4.00 13.23
N SER A 71 -1.24 4.52 14.23
CA SER A 71 -0.74 4.76 15.58
C SER A 71 -1.69 4.13 16.59
N GLY A 72 -1.16 3.50 17.63
CA GLY A 72 -1.96 2.92 18.72
C GLY A 72 -1.11 2.68 19.96
N PHE A 73 -1.76 2.62 21.12
CA PHE A 73 -1.09 2.43 22.42
C PHE A 73 -1.33 1.01 22.93
N LYS A 74 -0.31 0.42 23.56
CA LYS A 74 -0.45 -0.84 24.28
C LYS A 74 -0.42 -0.54 25.78
N LEU A 75 -1.56 -0.72 26.43
CA LEU A 75 -1.71 -0.61 27.88
C LEU A 75 -1.27 -1.91 28.57
#